data_AF-K5C9H6-F1
#
_entry.id   AF-K5C9H6-F1
#
_cell.length_a   1.000
_cell.length_b   1.000
_cell.length_c   1.000
_cell.angle_alpha   90.00
_cell.angle_beta   90.00
_cell.angle_gamma   90.00
#
_symmetry.space_group_name_H-M   'P 1'
#
loop_
_entity.id
_entity.type
_entity.pdbx_description
1 polymer ?
#
loop_
_entity_poly.entity_id
_entity_poly.type
_entity_poly.pdbx_seq_one_letter_code
_entity_poly.pdbx_strand_id
1 'polypeptide(L)'
;MKQIICFLLMIWAVSPLWAQSEYISKSRRMEDDRFEDLDGNGGVLLLSKRNDLIISVTNSKKKASIRPNGERPDGYYEFWVIIDPKETRTPKIEISRRGSVYKTELIQAITADYLIAYCIEEVQNPIREEDQTRANDVHLNATEAKLEFTTTIKNLQVECLPDLEAKISSKVSPSDPNINIVTVIIPIASLTNAKKAIEDAEKERIEVTRKIDNNLNNLTNEERTRLDKLETELENKKNIAEDLFKQLTNIAIYAEGTNRLSIDISDIGPRIKRCYAVLPLIIEKSVFVTQCSAFMNEGGKLFGMRKYKEARTAYENALKSRDVIVNMRPAIRESIAQCDTCIQYESLAARAIKKIAELKKSGNATQDEVARYASAAVEFMQMVNTYNPDEFYTTRIEKMERLLTDMPLKIKFTTVEWKTLHEGNFIPNVEVWAYHGTTPISSNTFSSDRKFRNILSKEGFNYKQMGISDTKGIVEIELDRTNLPMGILFRPDKDSNIKIKYMSTAELLRQAHGTYMEKQFRLKMYTK
;
A
#
# COMPACT_ATOMS: atom_id res chain seq x y z
N MET A 1 10.01 50.55 -13.46
CA MET A 1 8.65 49.95 -13.32
C MET A 1 8.13 49.29 -14.60
N LYS A 2 8.11 49.97 -15.77
CA LYS A 2 7.62 49.36 -17.03
C LYS A 2 8.39 48.10 -17.46
N GLN A 3 9.71 48.07 -17.28
CA GLN A 3 10.54 46.89 -17.61
C GLN A 3 10.30 45.69 -16.67
N ILE A 4 10.03 45.92 -15.38
CA ILE A 4 9.71 44.85 -14.41
C ILE A 4 8.33 44.27 -14.69
N ILE A 5 7.37 45.11 -15.08
CA ILE A 5 6.02 44.68 -15.49
C ILE A 5 6.09 43.88 -16.80
N CYS A 6 6.92 44.29 -17.77
CA CYS A 6 7.16 43.50 -18.99
C CYS A 6 7.87 42.16 -18.71
N PHE A 7 8.80 42.11 -17.74
CA PHE A 7 9.47 40.88 -17.33
C PHE A 7 8.51 39.92 -16.61
N LEU A 8 7.64 40.43 -15.73
CA LEU A 8 6.58 39.66 -15.08
C LEU A 8 5.50 39.18 -16.07
N LEU A 9 5.14 39.99 -17.06
CA LEU A 9 4.22 39.61 -18.15
C LEU A 9 4.86 38.57 -19.09
N MET A 10 6.18 38.64 -19.34
CA MET A 10 6.87 37.59 -20.08
C MET A 10 6.92 36.29 -19.29
N ILE A 11 7.24 36.31 -18.00
CA ILE A 11 7.24 35.11 -17.13
C ILE A 11 5.83 34.48 -17.06
N TRP A 12 4.76 35.28 -17.04
CA TRP A 12 3.39 34.78 -17.16
C TRP A 12 3.03 34.24 -18.55
N ALA A 13 3.58 34.82 -19.62
CA ALA A 13 3.35 34.36 -20.99
C ALA A 13 4.12 33.08 -21.36
N VAL A 14 5.24 32.76 -20.69
CA VAL A 14 5.98 31.51 -20.91
C VAL A 14 5.40 30.33 -20.10
N SER A 15 4.40 30.58 -19.25
CA SER A 15 3.81 29.59 -18.34
C SER A 15 2.54 28.86 -18.82
N PRO A 16 2.35 28.53 -20.12
CA PRO A 16 1.45 27.42 -20.51
C PRO A 16 2.16 26.26 -21.22
N LEU A 17 3.48 26.32 -21.44
CA LEU A 17 4.20 25.22 -22.11
C LEU A 17 4.48 24.01 -21.21
N TRP A 18 4.24 24.11 -19.90
CA TRP A 18 4.51 23.05 -18.92
C TRP A 18 3.29 22.18 -18.57
N ALA A 19 2.27 22.20 -19.43
CA ALA A 19 1.10 21.32 -19.31
C ALA A 19 0.76 20.63 -20.63
N GLN A 20 1.74 20.42 -21.52
CA GLN A 20 1.53 19.56 -22.66
C GLN A 20 1.70 18.12 -22.20
N SER A 21 0.60 17.36 -22.14
CA SER A 21 0.63 15.95 -21.75
C SER A 21 1.61 15.19 -22.67
N GLU A 22 2.60 14.58 -22.04
CA GLU A 22 3.63 13.77 -22.69
C GLU A 22 3.06 12.38 -23.02
N TYR A 23 3.82 11.57 -23.77
CA TYR A 23 3.40 10.19 -24.05
C TYR A 23 3.39 9.39 -22.75
N ILE A 24 2.27 8.75 -22.43
CA ILE A 24 2.21 7.82 -21.32
C ILE A 24 2.72 6.47 -21.84
N SER A 25 3.95 6.15 -21.51
CA SER A 25 4.55 4.86 -21.81
C SER A 25 4.20 3.83 -20.75
N LYS A 26 4.39 2.56 -21.12
CA LYS A 26 4.30 1.43 -20.21
C LYS A 26 5.51 0.53 -20.46
N SER A 27 6.10 0.00 -19.40
CA SER A 27 7.20 -0.95 -19.48
C SER A 27 7.01 -2.03 -18.43
N ARG A 28 7.37 -3.27 -18.76
CA ARG A 28 7.28 -4.39 -17.83
C ARG A 28 8.41 -4.28 -16.80
N ARG A 29 8.11 -4.47 -15.52
CA ARG A 29 9.10 -4.40 -14.43
C ARG A 29 9.09 -5.67 -13.59
N MET A 30 9.76 -6.72 -14.08
CA MET A 30 9.69 -8.07 -13.50
C MET A 30 10.21 -8.15 -12.06
N GLU A 31 11.23 -7.37 -11.73
CA GLU A 31 11.81 -7.25 -10.39
C GLU A 31 10.82 -6.82 -9.29
N ASP A 32 9.68 -6.22 -9.65
CA ASP A 32 8.63 -5.79 -8.72
C ASP A 32 7.43 -6.77 -8.69
N ASP A 33 7.48 -7.87 -9.43
CA ASP A 33 6.46 -8.90 -9.31
C ASP A 33 6.49 -9.56 -7.94
N ARG A 34 5.31 -9.84 -7.39
CA ARG A 34 5.24 -10.46 -6.06
C ARG A 34 3.93 -11.19 -5.84
N PHE A 35 4.00 -12.20 -4.97
CA PHE A 35 2.82 -12.78 -4.36
C PHE A 35 2.23 -11.80 -3.35
N GLU A 36 0.90 -11.74 -3.32
CA GLU A 36 0.14 -10.90 -2.40
C GLU A 36 -1.20 -11.58 -2.12
N ASP A 37 -1.73 -11.45 -0.91
CA ASP A 37 -3.05 -12.00 -0.59
C ASP A 37 -4.13 -11.14 -1.25
N LEU A 38 -4.67 -11.63 -2.37
CA LEU A 38 -5.71 -10.97 -3.16
C LEU A 38 -7.06 -11.69 -3.03
N ASP A 39 -7.23 -12.52 -1.99
CA ASP A 39 -8.40 -13.38 -1.80
C ASP A 39 -8.67 -14.29 -3.01
N GLY A 40 -7.63 -14.81 -3.67
CA GLY A 40 -7.71 -15.65 -4.86
C GLY A 40 -7.98 -14.90 -6.17
N ASN A 41 -8.00 -13.57 -6.15
CA ASN A 41 -8.05 -12.74 -7.36
C ASN A 41 -6.67 -12.60 -8.00
N GLY A 42 -6.62 -12.15 -9.26
CA GLY A 42 -5.35 -11.79 -9.91
C GLY A 42 -5.15 -10.29 -9.99
N GLY A 43 -3.90 -9.84 -10.09
CA GLY A 43 -3.64 -8.40 -10.10
C GLY A 43 -2.49 -7.92 -10.99
N VAL A 44 -2.58 -6.64 -11.32
CA VAL A 44 -1.52 -5.88 -11.99
C VAL A 44 -1.10 -4.75 -11.07
N LEU A 45 0.21 -4.65 -10.80
CA LEU A 45 0.82 -3.55 -10.06
C LEU A 45 1.27 -2.48 -11.05
N LEU A 46 0.74 -1.26 -10.95
CA LEU A 46 1.20 -0.12 -11.72
C LEU A 46 2.05 0.77 -10.83
N LEU A 47 3.27 1.07 -11.28
CA LEU A 47 4.22 1.96 -10.62
C LEU A 47 4.33 3.24 -11.43
N SER A 48 4.22 4.39 -10.77
CA SER A 48 4.30 5.70 -11.45
C SER A 48 4.93 6.74 -10.54
N LYS A 49 5.76 7.62 -11.09
CA LYS A 49 6.28 8.81 -10.35
C LYS A 49 5.18 9.85 -10.03
N ARG A 50 3.96 9.63 -10.52
CA ARG A 50 2.80 10.49 -10.34
C ARG A 50 1.68 9.73 -9.63
N ASN A 51 0.95 10.42 -8.76
CA ASN A 51 -0.17 9.87 -8.00
C ASN A 51 -1.55 10.06 -8.69
N ASP A 52 -1.59 10.61 -9.90
CA ASP A 52 -2.81 11.07 -10.56
C ASP A 52 -3.24 10.18 -11.75
N LEU A 53 -2.88 8.90 -11.71
CA LEU A 53 -3.30 7.94 -12.72
C LEU A 53 -4.82 7.71 -12.70
N ILE A 54 -5.41 7.62 -13.88
CA ILE A 54 -6.78 7.19 -14.12
C ILE A 54 -6.72 5.86 -14.85
N ILE A 55 -7.18 4.81 -14.16
CA ILE A 55 -7.07 3.42 -14.60
C ILE A 55 -8.48 2.89 -14.85
N SER A 56 -8.69 2.14 -15.94
CA SER A 56 -9.96 1.49 -16.21
C SER A 56 -9.74 0.12 -16.86
N VAL A 57 -10.63 -0.83 -16.57
CA VAL A 57 -10.60 -2.17 -17.18
C VAL A 57 -11.81 -2.29 -18.10
N THR A 58 -11.55 -2.37 -19.40
CA THR A 58 -12.60 -2.24 -20.43
C THR A 58 -13.30 -3.53 -20.82
N ASN A 59 -12.67 -4.68 -20.58
CA ASN A 59 -13.19 -6.01 -20.97
C ASN A 59 -13.65 -6.84 -19.76
N SER A 60 -14.02 -6.19 -18.65
CA SER A 60 -14.61 -6.82 -17.48
C SER A 60 -16.07 -6.39 -17.32
N LYS A 61 -16.96 -7.33 -16.99
CA LYS A 61 -18.38 -7.03 -16.74
C LYS A 61 -18.58 -6.34 -15.39
N LYS A 62 -17.81 -6.73 -14.39
CA LYS A 62 -17.75 -6.08 -13.07
C LYS A 62 -16.69 -4.99 -13.08
N LYS A 63 -16.91 -3.94 -12.30
CA LYS A 63 -15.89 -2.90 -12.09
C LYS A 63 -14.70 -3.54 -11.36
N ALA A 64 -13.51 -3.45 -11.96
CA ALA A 64 -12.27 -3.87 -11.31
C ALA A 64 -12.00 -3.03 -10.06
N SER A 65 -11.37 -3.62 -9.05
CA SER A 65 -10.96 -2.90 -7.85
C SER A 65 -9.61 -2.24 -8.12
N ILE A 66 -9.59 -0.91 -8.13
CA ILE A 66 -8.36 -0.12 -8.28
C ILE A 66 -8.03 0.47 -6.92
N ARG A 67 -6.92 0.04 -6.31
CA ARG A 67 -6.47 0.47 -5.00
C ARG A 67 -5.15 1.23 -5.13
N PRO A 68 -5.13 2.56 -4.97
CA PRO A 68 -3.88 3.29 -4.76
C PRO A 68 -3.23 2.83 -3.44
N ASN A 69 -1.95 2.48 -3.46
CA ASN A 69 -1.20 1.93 -2.32
C ASN A 69 -0.02 2.84 -1.92
N GLY A 70 -0.25 4.16 -1.95
CA GLY A 70 0.69 5.16 -1.45
C GLY A 70 2.00 5.29 -2.25
N GLU A 71 2.93 6.08 -1.71
CA GLU A 71 4.28 6.29 -2.25
C GLU A 71 5.29 5.38 -1.56
N ARG A 72 6.15 4.75 -2.37
CA ARG A 72 7.28 3.92 -1.91
C ARG A 72 8.50 4.77 -1.56
N PRO A 73 9.47 4.23 -0.80
CA PRO A 73 10.72 4.92 -0.48
C PRO A 73 11.57 5.34 -1.71
N ASP A 74 11.40 4.65 -2.84
CA ASP A 74 12.06 4.97 -4.12
C ASP A 74 11.33 6.05 -4.93
N GLY A 75 10.25 6.63 -4.38
CA GLY A 75 9.47 7.71 -4.97
C GLY A 75 8.48 7.28 -6.05
N TYR A 76 8.13 5.99 -6.14
CA TYR A 76 7.04 5.51 -6.99
C TYR A 76 5.74 5.36 -6.20
N TYR A 77 4.63 5.82 -6.78
CA TYR A 77 3.28 5.51 -6.33
C TYR A 77 2.84 4.14 -6.85
N GLU A 78 2.26 3.33 -5.97
CA GLU A 78 1.69 2.02 -6.33
C GLU A 78 0.19 2.13 -6.60
N PHE A 79 -0.27 1.43 -7.63
CA PHE A 79 -1.70 1.21 -7.89
C PHE A 79 -1.94 -0.26 -8.18
N TRP A 80 -2.77 -0.90 -7.36
CA TRP A 80 -3.14 -2.30 -7.52
C TRP A 80 -4.43 -2.38 -8.31
N VAL A 81 -4.39 -3.05 -9.45
CA VAL A 81 -5.57 -3.35 -10.26
C VAL A 81 -5.94 -4.82 -10.00
N ILE A 82 -6.95 -5.04 -9.17
CA ILE A 82 -7.39 -6.36 -8.72
C ILE A 82 -8.63 -6.78 -9.50
N ILE A 83 -8.55 -7.96 -10.11
CA ILE A 83 -9.53 -8.47 -11.06
C ILE A 83 -9.83 -9.95 -10.75
N ASP A 84 -11.11 -10.30 -10.77
CA ASP A 84 -11.55 -11.69 -10.61
C ASP A 84 -11.17 -12.50 -11.87
N PRO A 85 -10.32 -13.53 -11.76
CA PRO A 85 -9.89 -14.34 -12.90
C PRO A 85 -11.04 -15.15 -13.54
N LYS A 86 -12.19 -15.28 -12.87
CA LYS A 86 -13.41 -15.86 -13.45
C LYS A 86 -14.12 -14.90 -14.42
N GLU A 87 -13.93 -13.59 -14.27
CA GLU A 87 -14.50 -12.58 -15.17
C GLU A 87 -13.64 -12.42 -16.43
N THR A 88 -12.33 -12.23 -16.25
CA THR A 88 -11.38 -12.18 -17.37
C THR A 88 -9.99 -12.62 -16.92
N ARG A 89 -9.38 -13.55 -17.65
CA ARG A 89 -7.99 -13.97 -17.42
C ARG A 89 -6.97 -13.03 -18.06
N THR A 90 -7.41 -12.20 -19.01
CA THR A 90 -6.56 -11.27 -19.78
C THR A 90 -7.18 -9.88 -19.78
N PRO A 91 -7.22 -9.19 -18.62
CA PRO A 91 -7.73 -7.83 -18.52
C PRO A 91 -7.05 -6.87 -19.50
N LYS A 92 -7.88 -6.06 -20.18
CA LYS A 92 -7.47 -4.90 -20.97
C LYS A 92 -7.56 -3.66 -20.10
N ILE A 93 -6.41 -3.23 -19.59
CA ILE A 93 -6.25 -2.11 -18.67
C ILE A 93 -5.86 -0.87 -19.47
N GLU A 94 -6.69 0.17 -19.43
CA GLU A 94 -6.40 1.48 -20.00
C GLU A 94 -5.95 2.43 -18.90
N ILE A 95 -4.84 3.12 -19.13
CA ILE A 95 -4.15 3.94 -18.15
C ILE A 95 -3.94 5.32 -18.77
N SER A 96 -4.43 6.33 -18.09
CA SER A 96 -4.28 7.74 -18.47
C SER A 96 -3.88 8.55 -17.24
N ARG A 97 -3.67 9.85 -17.42
CA ARG A 97 -3.53 10.79 -16.32
C ARG A 97 -4.77 11.63 -16.16
N ARG A 98 -5.03 12.05 -14.94
CA ARG A 98 -6.16 12.94 -14.62
C ARG A 98 -6.04 14.23 -15.44
N GLY A 99 -7.08 14.52 -16.20
CA GLY A 99 -7.12 15.66 -17.13
C GLY A 99 -6.33 15.50 -18.44
N SER A 100 -5.65 14.37 -18.65
CA SER A 100 -5.02 14.03 -19.93
C SER A 100 -6.02 13.37 -20.87
N VAL A 101 -5.87 13.65 -22.16
CA VAL A 101 -6.59 12.97 -23.25
C VAL A 101 -5.79 11.79 -23.81
N TYR A 102 -4.50 11.70 -23.47
CA TYR A 102 -3.63 10.61 -23.87
C TYR A 102 -3.73 9.45 -22.87
N LYS A 103 -3.60 8.24 -23.39
CA LYS A 103 -3.65 7.00 -22.62
C LYS A 103 -2.74 5.96 -23.24
N THR A 104 -2.36 4.98 -22.42
CA THR A 104 -1.77 3.72 -22.85
C THR A 104 -2.69 2.58 -22.45
N GLU A 105 -2.53 1.43 -23.11
CA GLU A 105 -3.31 0.24 -22.82
C GLU A 105 -2.41 -0.97 -22.67
N LEU A 106 -2.69 -1.87 -21.75
CA LEU A 106 -1.99 -3.14 -21.62
C LEU A 106 -2.97 -4.30 -21.51
N ILE A 107 -2.58 -5.46 -22.04
CA ILE A 107 -3.30 -6.71 -21.93
C ILE A 107 -2.34 -7.68 -21.25
N GLN A 108 -2.72 -8.17 -20.08
CA GLN A 108 -1.86 -9.02 -19.27
C GLN A 108 -2.65 -10.23 -18.77
N ALA A 109 -2.11 -11.43 -18.96
CA ALA A 109 -2.65 -12.62 -18.31
C ALA A 109 -2.39 -12.54 -16.80
N ILE A 110 -3.43 -12.73 -15.99
CA ILE A 110 -3.34 -12.64 -14.52
C ILE A 110 -3.31 -14.02 -13.87
N THR A 111 -2.61 -14.11 -12.74
CA THR A 111 -2.50 -15.30 -11.89
C THR A 111 -3.08 -14.97 -10.52
N ALA A 112 -3.72 -15.96 -9.87
CA ALA A 112 -4.28 -15.77 -8.53
C ALA A 112 -3.17 -15.40 -7.52
N ASP A 113 -3.48 -14.47 -6.62
CA ASP A 113 -2.63 -14.01 -5.52
C ASP A 113 -1.23 -13.54 -5.97
N TYR A 114 -1.17 -12.99 -7.18
CA TYR A 114 0.07 -12.51 -7.80
C TYR A 114 -0.14 -11.17 -8.49
N LEU A 115 0.78 -10.24 -8.22
CA LEU A 115 0.83 -8.91 -8.81
C LEU A 115 1.90 -8.88 -9.91
N ILE A 116 1.46 -8.60 -11.13
CA ILE A 116 2.35 -8.43 -12.30
C ILE A 116 2.65 -6.94 -12.49
N ALA A 117 3.91 -6.55 -12.37
CA ALA A 117 4.31 -5.15 -12.27
C ALA A 117 4.63 -4.47 -13.61
N TYR A 118 4.12 -3.25 -13.78
CA TYR A 118 4.40 -2.36 -14.90
C TYR A 118 4.78 -0.98 -14.40
N CYS A 119 5.80 -0.38 -15.01
CA CYS A 119 6.13 1.02 -14.82
C CYS A 119 5.38 1.86 -15.85
N ILE A 120 4.76 2.95 -15.39
CA ILE A 120 4.00 3.91 -16.18
C ILE A 120 4.74 5.25 -16.09
N GLU A 121 5.31 5.67 -17.21
CA GLU A 121 6.20 6.83 -17.27
C GLU A 121 5.75 7.77 -18.39
N GLU A 122 5.81 9.07 -18.10
CA GLU A 122 5.69 10.09 -19.12
C GLU A 122 7.03 10.28 -19.83
N VAL A 123 7.00 10.23 -21.15
CA VAL A 123 8.19 10.24 -21.97
C VAL A 123 8.06 11.28 -23.07
N GLN A 124 9.09 12.11 -23.21
CA GLN A 124 9.17 13.16 -24.22
C GLN A 124 9.47 12.60 -25.62
N ASN A 125 10.39 11.64 -25.70
CA ASN A 125 10.87 11.06 -26.95
C ASN A 125 10.53 9.56 -26.99
N PRO A 126 9.26 9.17 -27.13
CA PRO A 126 8.89 7.77 -27.13
C PRO A 126 9.46 7.04 -28.33
N ILE A 127 9.73 5.75 -28.15
CA ILE A 127 10.27 4.83 -29.14
C ILE A 127 9.35 3.61 -29.25
N ARG A 128 9.37 2.98 -30.43
CA ARG A 128 8.68 1.72 -30.71
C ARG A 128 9.60 0.75 -31.43
N GLU A 129 9.31 -0.53 -31.28
CA GLU A 129 9.91 -1.63 -32.01
C GLU A 129 9.02 -2.11 -33.16
N GLU A 130 9.64 -2.54 -34.25
CA GLU A 130 9.00 -3.25 -35.35
C GLU A 130 9.84 -4.48 -35.71
N ASP A 131 9.23 -5.66 -35.72
CA ASP A 131 9.89 -6.88 -36.21
C ASP A 131 10.08 -6.80 -37.73
N GLN A 132 11.33 -6.93 -38.16
CA GLN A 132 11.77 -6.92 -39.56
C GLN A 132 12.47 -8.21 -39.96
N THR A 133 12.34 -9.27 -39.15
CA THR A 133 12.94 -10.58 -39.41
C THR A 133 12.43 -11.16 -40.72
N ARG A 134 13.34 -11.51 -41.64
CA ARG A 134 13.01 -12.15 -42.92
C ARG A 134 13.40 -13.62 -42.90
N ALA A 135 12.80 -14.40 -43.80
CA ALA A 135 13.08 -15.85 -43.89
C ALA A 135 14.56 -16.18 -44.18
N ASN A 136 15.33 -15.25 -44.77
CA ASN A 136 16.75 -15.38 -45.04
C ASN A 136 17.65 -14.84 -43.91
N ASP A 137 17.08 -14.26 -42.86
CA ASP A 137 17.83 -13.89 -41.65
C ASP A 137 18.15 -15.16 -40.85
N VAL A 138 19.39 -15.63 -40.97
CA VAL A 138 19.89 -16.80 -40.26
C VAL A 138 21.20 -16.46 -39.56
N HIS A 139 21.36 -17.00 -38.36
CA HIS A 139 22.65 -17.08 -37.68
C HIS A 139 23.16 -18.51 -37.85
N LEU A 140 24.31 -18.73 -38.49
CA LEU A 140 24.70 -20.11 -38.84
C LEU A 140 25.30 -20.90 -37.66
N ASN A 141 25.63 -20.23 -36.55
CA ASN A 141 26.25 -20.87 -35.41
C ASN A 141 25.23 -21.74 -34.65
N ALA A 142 25.59 -23.00 -34.41
CA ALA A 142 24.74 -23.99 -33.75
C ALA A 142 24.53 -23.74 -32.25
N THR A 143 25.40 -22.97 -31.60
CA THR A 143 25.35 -22.74 -30.15
C THR A 143 24.81 -21.37 -29.77
N GLU A 144 24.44 -20.55 -30.74
CA GLU A 144 24.08 -19.15 -30.54
C GLU A 144 22.78 -18.79 -31.29
N ALA A 145 22.16 -17.73 -30.82
CA ALA A 145 21.20 -16.94 -31.57
C ALA A 145 21.69 -15.50 -31.70
N LYS A 146 21.08 -14.75 -32.62
CA LYS A 146 21.44 -13.36 -32.87
C LYS A 146 20.20 -12.46 -32.88
N LEU A 147 20.27 -11.34 -32.19
CA LEU A 147 19.36 -10.21 -32.39
C LEU A 147 20.11 -9.07 -33.06
N GLU A 148 19.40 -8.35 -33.94
CA GLU A 148 19.91 -7.18 -34.63
C GLU A 148 18.90 -6.05 -34.53
N PHE A 149 19.29 -4.94 -33.90
CA PHE A 149 18.47 -3.74 -33.73
C PHE A 149 19.00 -2.65 -34.66
N THR A 150 18.18 -2.20 -35.60
CA THR A 150 18.50 -1.12 -36.53
C THR A 150 17.79 0.16 -36.08
N THR A 151 18.53 1.26 -35.91
CA THR A 151 17.94 2.50 -35.40
C THR A 151 18.65 3.75 -35.92
N THR A 152 17.93 4.87 -35.95
CA THR A 152 18.50 6.22 -36.10
C THR A 152 18.69 6.93 -34.76
N ILE A 153 18.25 6.31 -33.65
CA ILE A 153 18.35 6.87 -32.29
C ILE A 153 19.80 6.80 -31.84
N LYS A 154 20.35 7.96 -31.45
CA LYS A 154 21.70 8.04 -30.90
C LYS A 154 21.74 7.39 -29.52
N ASN A 155 22.82 6.66 -29.24
CA ASN A 155 23.09 6.04 -27.95
C ASN A 155 21.99 5.06 -27.49
N LEU A 156 21.34 4.35 -28.42
CA LEU A 156 20.44 3.26 -28.06
C LEU A 156 21.20 2.21 -27.23
N GLN A 157 20.72 1.97 -26.02
CA GLN A 157 21.22 0.98 -25.10
C GLN A 157 20.38 -0.30 -25.21
N VAL A 158 21.08 -1.43 -25.20
CA VAL A 158 20.48 -2.75 -25.09
C VAL A 158 21.06 -3.39 -23.85
N GLU A 159 20.19 -3.85 -22.97
CA GLU A 159 20.55 -4.40 -21.69
C GLU A 159 20.02 -5.83 -21.59
N CYS A 160 20.89 -6.73 -21.15
CA CYS A 160 20.60 -8.13 -20.91
C CYS A 160 21.05 -8.46 -19.50
N LEU A 161 20.38 -9.42 -18.85
CA LEU A 161 20.85 -9.93 -17.57
C LEU A 161 22.28 -10.51 -17.74
N PRO A 162 23.24 -10.21 -16.84
CA PRO A 162 24.62 -10.71 -16.96
C PRO A 162 24.70 -12.23 -17.14
N ASP A 163 23.83 -12.97 -16.47
CA ASP A 163 23.74 -14.44 -16.51
C ASP A 163 23.32 -14.99 -17.89
N LEU A 164 22.80 -14.14 -18.79
CA LEU A 164 22.56 -14.52 -20.18
C LEU A 164 23.88 -14.67 -20.96
N GLU A 165 24.96 -14.08 -20.48
CA GLU A 165 26.28 -14.06 -21.12
C GLU A 165 26.26 -13.51 -22.56
N ALA A 166 25.29 -12.64 -22.85
CA ALA A 166 25.12 -12.08 -24.17
C ALA A 166 26.25 -11.11 -24.52
N LYS A 167 26.71 -11.15 -25.78
CA LYS A 167 27.71 -10.21 -26.30
C LYS A 167 27.03 -9.13 -27.12
N ILE A 168 27.16 -7.88 -26.66
CA ILE A 168 26.56 -6.72 -27.30
C ILE A 168 27.64 -5.94 -28.05
N SER A 169 27.36 -5.60 -29.30
CA SER A 169 28.23 -4.78 -30.14
C SER A 169 27.41 -3.81 -30.98
N SER A 170 28.00 -2.68 -31.36
CA SER A 170 27.32 -1.65 -32.14
C SER A 170 28.22 -1.20 -33.28
N LYS A 171 27.63 -0.99 -34.46
CA LYS A 171 28.32 -0.48 -35.64
C LYS A 171 27.41 0.44 -36.45
N VAL A 172 28.01 1.44 -37.07
CA VAL A 172 27.31 2.25 -38.08
C VAL A 172 27.05 1.41 -39.32
N SER A 173 25.86 1.56 -39.89
CA SER A 173 25.47 0.85 -41.12
C SER A 173 26.39 1.27 -42.28
N PRO A 174 26.93 0.32 -43.06
CA PRO A 174 27.71 0.64 -44.26
C PRO A 174 26.90 1.39 -45.33
N SER A 175 25.58 1.20 -45.33
CA SER A 175 24.68 1.76 -46.34
C SER A 175 24.17 3.16 -46.00
N ASP A 176 24.16 3.53 -44.71
CA ASP A 176 23.72 4.85 -44.24
C ASP A 176 24.43 5.21 -42.91
N PRO A 177 25.27 6.26 -42.89
CA PRO A 177 26.01 6.65 -41.70
C PRO A 177 25.13 7.14 -40.53
N ASN A 178 23.85 7.44 -40.77
CA ASN A 178 22.90 7.85 -39.72
C ASN A 178 22.22 6.66 -39.04
N ILE A 179 22.41 5.45 -39.54
CA ILE A 179 21.82 4.23 -39.00
C ILE A 179 22.87 3.51 -38.16
N ASN A 180 22.52 3.25 -36.89
CA ASN A 180 23.29 2.38 -36.02
C ASN A 180 22.65 0.98 -35.97
N ILE A 181 23.48 -0.05 -36.00
CA ILE A 181 23.10 -1.44 -35.88
C ILE A 181 23.70 -1.98 -34.59
N VAL A 182 22.85 -2.32 -33.63
CA VAL A 182 23.24 -3.00 -32.38
C VAL A 182 22.99 -4.49 -32.56
N THR A 183 24.03 -5.30 -32.36
CA THR A 183 23.97 -6.77 -32.44
C THR A 183 24.12 -7.36 -31.05
N VAL A 184 23.22 -8.28 -30.70
CA VAL A 184 23.29 -9.10 -29.49
C VAL A 184 23.45 -10.55 -29.89
N ILE A 185 24.56 -11.17 -29.48
CA ILE A 185 24.80 -12.60 -29.67
C ILE A 185 24.46 -13.31 -28.36
N ILE A 186 23.54 -14.25 -28.42
CA ILE A 186 22.98 -14.95 -27.26
C ILE A 186 23.47 -16.41 -27.26
N PRO A 187 24.22 -16.84 -26.24
CA PRO A 187 24.52 -18.26 -26.04
C PRO A 187 23.25 -19.05 -25.70
N ILE A 188 22.93 -20.09 -26.47
CA ILE A 188 21.74 -20.92 -26.21
C ILE A 188 21.91 -21.80 -24.96
N ALA A 189 23.16 -22.07 -24.56
CA ALA A 189 23.47 -22.87 -23.38
C ALA A 189 22.85 -22.29 -22.10
N SER A 190 22.96 -20.96 -21.89
CA SER A 190 22.42 -20.28 -20.71
C SER A 190 20.90 -20.45 -20.59
N LEU A 191 20.17 -20.25 -21.71
CA LEU A 191 18.72 -20.45 -21.76
C LEU A 191 18.32 -21.92 -21.57
N THR A 192 19.09 -22.84 -22.15
CA THR A 192 18.84 -24.28 -22.03
C THR A 192 19.05 -24.77 -20.60
N ASN A 193 20.10 -24.28 -19.93
CA ASN A 193 20.39 -24.60 -18.53
C ASN A 193 19.29 -24.10 -17.60
N ALA A 194 18.80 -22.88 -17.83
CA ALA A 194 17.70 -22.31 -17.05
C ALA A 194 16.39 -23.10 -17.24
N LYS A 195 16.03 -23.45 -18.50
CA LYS A 195 14.88 -24.34 -18.76
C LYS A 195 15.02 -25.69 -18.08
N LYS A 196 16.22 -26.28 -18.15
CA LYS A 196 16.51 -27.57 -17.50
C LYS A 196 16.38 -27.49 -15.97
N ALA A 197 16.82 -26.39 -15.35
CA ALA A 197 16.65 -26.20 -13.90
C ALA A 197 15.18 -26.18 -13.47
N ILE A 198 14.30 -25.57 -14.27
CA ILE A 198 12.84 -25.60 -14.05
C ILE A 198 12.31 -27.03 -14.20
N GLU A 199 12.67 -27.71 -15.28
CA GLU A 199 12.23 -29.10 -15.53
C GLU A 199 12.70 -30.07 -14.44
N ASP A 200 13.92 -29.93 -13.97
CA ASP A 200 14.50 -30.79 -12.92
C ASP A 200 13.80 -30.54 -11.58
N ALA A 201 13.52 -29.28 -11.21
CA ALA A 201 12.75 -28.95 -10.02
C ALA A 201 11.30 -29.48 -10.08
N GLU A 202 10.66 -29.37 -11.25
CA GLU A 202 9.31 -29.91 -11.46
C GLU A 202 9.27 -31.44 -11.35
N LYS A 203 10.26 -32.15 -11.93
CA LYS A 203 10.38 -33.61 -11.83
C LYS A 203 10.58 -34.05 -10.38
N GLU A 204 11.47 -33.39 -9.64
CA GLU A 204 11.70 -33.65 -8.22
C GLU A 204 10.40 -33.49 -7.41
N ARG A 205 9.65 -32.40 -7.66
CA ARG A 205 8.37 -32.13 -7.01
C ARG A 205 7.34 -33.24 -7.28
N ILE A 206 7.13 -33.58 -8.56
CA ILE A 206 6.19 -34.65 -8.97
C ILE A 206 6.57 -35.98 -8.31
N GLU A 207 7.86 -36.31 -8.19
CA GLU A 207 8.29 -37.54 -7.54
C GLU A 207 7.96 -37.55 -6.04
N VAL A 208 8.14 -36.42 -5.35
CA VAL A 208 7.78 -36.26 -3.93
C VAL A 208 6.27 -36.35 -3.73
N THR A 209 5.47 -35.62 -4.51
CA THR A 209 4.00 -35.69 -4.45
C THR A 209 3.52 -37.13 -4.68
N ARG A 210 4.07 -37.83 -5.67
CA ARG A 210 3.75 -39.23 -5.94
C ARG A 210 4.13 -40.17 -4.78
N LYS A 211 5.21 -39.88 -4.03
CA LYS A 211 5.59 -40.66 -2.84
C LYS A 211 4.61 -40.46 -1.69
N ILE A 212 4.11 -39.23 -1.52
CA ILE A 212 3.07 -38.89 -0.55
C ILE A 212 1.78 -39.62 -0.89
N ASP A 213 1.30 -39.50 -2.13
CA ASP A 213 0.03 -40.08 -2.57
C ASP A 213 0.00 -41.61 -2.46
N ASN A 214 1.08 -42.28 -2.89
CA ASN A 214 1.14 -43.75 -2.89
C ASN A 214 1.30 -44.35 -1.50
N ASN A 215 1.80 -43.60 -0.52
CA ASN A 215 2.08 -44.11 0.83
C ASN A 215 1.24 -43.42 1.90
N LEU A 216 0.16 -42.72 1.52
CA LEU A 216 -0.61 -41.85 2.40
C LEU A 216 -1.00 -42.54 3.71
N ASN A 217 -1.40 -43.82 3.68
CA ASN A 217 -1.82 -44.58 4.87
C ASN A 217 -0.68 -45.23 5.68
N ASN A 218 0.55 -45.25 5.15
CA ASN A 218 1.70 -45.93 5.76
C ASN A 218 2.77 -44.97 6.29
N LEU A 219 2.65 -43.66 6.01
CA LEU A 219 3.58 -42.63 6.48
C LEU A 219 3.26 -42.20 7.91
N THR A 220 4.28 -42.11 8.75
CA THR A 220 4.18 -41.51 10.09
C THR A 220 3.92 -40.00 10.00
N ASN A 221 3.39 -39.40 11.08
CA ASN A 221 3.13 -37.95 11.12
C ASN A 221 4.40 -37.11 10.91
N GLU A 222 5.55 -37.60 11.38
CA GLU A 222 6.85 -36.94 11.22
C GLU A 222 7.31 -36.98 9.75
N GLU A 223 7.16 -38.13 9.09
CA GLU A 223 7.48 -38.29 7.66
C GLU A 223 6.59 -37.44 6.77
N ARG A 224 5.28 -37.37 7.06
CA ARG A 224 4.35 -36.47 6.36
C ARG A 224 4.79 -35.01 6.48
N THR A 225 5.04 -34.54 7.71
CA THR A 225 5.50 -33.17 7.95
C THR A 225 6.81 -32.85 7.23
N ARG A 226 7.73 -33.83 7.14
CA ARG A 226 9.00 -33.66 6.40
C ARG A 226 8.78 -33.58 4.89
N LEU A 227 7.90 -34.42 4.35
CA LEU A 227 7.58 -34.44 2.92
C LEU A 227 6.82 -33.18 2.49
N ASP A 228 5.88 -32.69 3.30
CA ASP A 228 5.16 -31.43 3.05
C ASP A 228 6.12 -30.23 3.01
N LYS A 229 7.10 -30.19 3.92
CA LYS A 229 8.17 -29.17 3.90
C LYS A 229 9.02 -29.28 2.64
N LEU A 230 9.42 -30.49 2.26
CA LEU A 230 10.22 -30.72 1.06
C LEU A 230 9.46 -30.32 -0.21
N GLU A 231 8.16 -30.64 -0.29
CA GLU A 231 7.31 -30.21 -1.41
C GLU A 231 7.24 -28.69 -1.50
N THR A 232 7.06 -28.00 -0.37
CA THR A 232 7.07 -26.53 -0.30
C THR A 232 8.42 -25.94 -0.72
N GLU A 233 9.54 -26.54 -0.29
CA GLU A 233 10.89 -26.13 -0.68
C GLU A 233 11.13 -26.31 -2.19
N LEU A 234 10.68 -27.43 -2.76
CA LEU A 234 10.79 -27.69 -4.19
C LEU A 234 9.91 -26.74 -5.01
N GLU A 235 8.72 -26.42 -4.52
CA GLU A 235 7.86 -25.40 -5.14
C GLU A 235 8.54 -24.03 -5.17
N ASN A 236 9.12 -23.61 -4.04
CA ASN A 236 9.87 -22.37 -3.97
C ASN A 236 11.10 -22.39 -4.90
N LYS A 237 11.85 -23.50 -4.96
CA LYS A 237 13.00 -23.66 -5.87
C LYS A 237 12.58 -23.53 -7.33
N LYS A 238 11.46 -24.15 -7.71
CA LYS A 238 10.89 -24.03 -9.05
C LYS A 238 10.48 -22.59 -9.35
N ASN A 239 9.75 -21.94 -8.45
CA ASN A 239 9.32 -20.55 -8.62
C ASN A 239 10.50 -19.61 -8.82
N ILE A 240 11.59 -19.78 -8.05
CA ILE A 240 12.84 -19.02 -8.23
C ILE A 240 13.47 -19.28 -9.60
N ALA A 241 13.51 -20.54 -10.05
CA ALA A 241 14.06 -20.88 -11.36
C ALA A 241 13.22 -20.31 -12.52
N GLU A 242 11.89 -20.33 -12.40
CA GLU A 242 10.98 -19.73 -13.37
C GLU A 242 11.12 -18.21 -13.43
N ASP A 243 11.29 -17.55 -12.28
CA ASP A 243 11.52 -16.11 -12.21
C ASP A 243 12.86 -15.73 -12.87
N LEU A 244 13.94 -16.44 -12.53
CA LEU A 244 15.24 -16.25 -13.17
C LEU A 244 15.16 -16.44 -14.69
N PHE A 245 14.45 -17.47 -15.16
CA PHE A 245 14.28 -17.70 -16.59
C PHE A 245 13.52 -16.55 -17.27
N LYS A 246 12.46 -16.02 -16.66
CA LYS A 246 11.73 -14.85 -17.19
C LYS A 246 12.62 -13.61 -17.27
N GLN A 247 13.47 -13.38 -16.26
CA GLN A 247 14.42 -12.27 -16.27
C GLN A 247 15.49 -12.46 -17.36
N LEU A 248 16.04 -13.67 -17.49
CA LEU A 248 17.03 -14.03 -18.52
C LEU A 248 16.51 -13.83 -19.94
N THR A 249 15.22 -14.10 -20.17
CA THR A 249 14.63 -13.99 -21.51
C THR A 249 14.11 -12.59 -21.84
N ASN A 250 14.28 -11.63 -20.95
CA ASN A 250 13.91 -10.25 -21.18
C ASN A 250 15.11 -9.43 -21.66
N ILE A 251 15.00 -8.83 -22.83
CA ILE A 251 16.00 -7.87 -23.34
C ILE A 251 15.38 -6.49 -23.34
N ALA A 252 15.97 -5.59 -22.56
CA ALA A 252 15.52 -4.21 -22.43
C ALA A 252 16.23 -3.29 -23.44
N ILE A 253 15.47 -2.38 -24.04
CA ILE A 253 15.96 -1.44 -25.05
C ILE A 253 15.49 -0.04 -24.70
N TYR A 254 16.40 0.92 -24.63
CA TYR A 254 16.08 2.31 -24.30
C TYR A 254 17.18 3.27 -24.76
N ALA A 255 16.90 4.56 -24.76
CA ALA A 255 17.88 5.61 -24.81
C ALA A 255 17.53 6.69 -23.77
N GLU A 256 18.40 7.67 -23.60
CA GLU A 256 18.15 8.76 -22.67
C GLU A 256 16.85 9.52 -23.04
N GLY A 257 15.94 9.65 -22.06
CA GLY A 257 14.66 10.35 -22.25
C GLY A 257 13.63 9.61 -23.13
N THR A 258 13.84 8.32 -23.39
CA THR A 258 12.86 7.44 -24.07
C THR A 258 12.19 6.48 -23.09
N ASN A 259 11.13 5.80 -23.52
CA ASN A 259 10.58 4.66 -22.79
C ASN A 259 11.50 3.44 -22.92
N ARG A 260 11.32 2.49 -22.01
CA ARG A 260 11.99 1.18 -22.04
C ARG A 260 11.11 0.16 -22.75
N LEU A 261 11.61 -0.38 -23.86
CA LEU A 261 11.00 -1.49 -24.59
C LEU A 261 11.55 -2.82 -24.06
N SER A 262 10.79 -3.89 -24.24
CA SER A 262 11.11 -5.23 -23.74
C SER A 262 10.89 -6.25 -24.86
N ILE A 263 11.93 -6.98 -25.22
CA ILE A 263 11.88 -8.10 -26.18
C ILE A 263 11.97 -9.41 -25.42
N ASP A 264 10.95 -10.26 -25.59
CA ASP A 264 10.99 -11.63 -25.07
C ASP A 264 11.71 -12.56 -26.06
N ILE A 265 12.67 -13.32 -25.55
CA ILE A 265 13.42 -14.34 -26.28
C ILE A 265 13.22 -15.76 -25.71
N SER A 266 12.17 -15.98 -24.92
CA SER A 266 11.88 -17.28 -24.29
C SER A 266 11.78 -18.45 -25.27
N ASP A 267 11.37 -18.15 -26.50
CA ASP A 267 11.19 -19.09 -27.61
C ASP A 267 12.39 -19.15 -28.58
N ILE A 268 13.47 -18.40 -28.32
CA ILE A 268 14.63 -18.40 -29.21
C ILE A 268 15.41 -19.72 -29.09
N GLY A 269 15.79 -20.24 -30.25
CA GLY A 269 16.56 -21.48 -30.40
C GLY A 269 17.87 -21.25 -31.13
N PRO A 270 18.68 -22.32 -31.30
CA PRO A 270 19.95 -22.22 -32.02
C PRO A 270 19.74 -21.84 -33.48
N ARG A 271 20.71 -21.11 -34.03
CA ARG A 271 20.75 -20.67 -35.43
C ARG A 271 19.67 -19.65 -35.84
N ILE A 272 18.94 -19.11 -34.87
CA ILE A 272 17.91 -18.10 -35.13
C ILE A 272 18.55 -16.71 -35.17
N LYS A 273 18.18 -15.91 -36.18
CA LYS A 273 18.41 -14.47 -36.20
C LYS A 273 17.06 -13.76 -36.18
N ARG A 274 16.89 -12.78 -35.29
CA ARG A 274 15.76 -11.84 -35.31
C ARG A 274 16.26 -10.42 -35.55
N CYS A 275 15.54 -9.68 -36.37
CA CYS A 275 15.88 -8.32 -36.75
C CYS A 275 14.75 -7.40 -36.35
N TYR A 276 15.05 -6.32 -35.64
CA TYR A 276 14.09 -5.32 -35.21
C TYR A 276 14.53 -3.94 -35.66
N ALA A 277 13.57 -3.11 -36.07
CA ALA A 277 13.78 -1.67 -36.19
C ALA A 277 13.31 -0.98 -34.92
N VAL A 278 14.15 -0.12 -34.34
CA VAL A 278 13.78 0.71 -33.19
C VAL A 278 13.68 2.15 -33.68
N LEU A 279 12.46 2.68 -33.66
CA LEU A 279 12.11 3.94 -34.30
C LEU A 279 11.54 4.94 -33.29
N PRO A 280 11.82 6.25 -33.44
CA PRO A 280 11.08 7.28 -32.73
C PRO A 280 9.59 7.16 -33.05
N LEU A 281 8.75 7.14 -32.01
CA LEU A 281 7.31 7.22 -32.14
C LEU A 281 6.92 8.70 -32.30
N ILE A 282 6.69 9.13 -33.53
CA ILE A 282 6.12 10.46 -33.77
C ILE A 282 4.66 10.40 -33.34
N ILE A 283 4.38 10.99 -32.18
CA ILE A 283 3.02 11.28 -31.80
C ILE A 283 2.63 12.52 -32.56
N GLU A 284 1.82 12.34 -33.59
CA GLU A 284 1.00 13.44 -34.09
C GLU A 284 0.13 13.86 -32.91
N LYS A 285 0.62 14.85 -32.15
CA LYS A 285 -0.21 15.60 -31.22
C LYS A 285 -1.23 16.25 -32.13
N SER A 286 -2.35 15.57 -32.30
CA SER A 286 -3.57 16.22 -32.72
C SER A 286 -3.77 17.30 -31.67
N VAL A 287 -3.42 18.54 -32.02
CA VAL A 287 -3.67 19.73 -31.24
C VAL A 287 -5.17 19.91 -31.26
N PHE A 288 -5.83 19.05 -30.50
CA PHE A 288 -7.23 19.18 -30.22
C PHE A 288 -7.29 20.20 -29.11
N VAL A 289 -7.40 21.48 -29.47
CA VAL A 289 -8.12 22.46 -28.64
C VAL A 289 -9.62 22.11 -28.73
N THR A 290 -9.97 20.85 -28.47
CA THR A 290 -11.33 20.36 -28.46
C THR A 290 -11.98 20.79 -27.16
N GLN A 291 -13.29 21.00 -27.19
CA GLN A 291 -14.04 21.32 -25.97
C GLN A 291 -13.86 20.21 -24.93
N CYS A 292 -13.86 18.94 -25.38
CA CYS A 292 -13.55 17.81 -24.52
C CYS A 292 -12.20 17.96 -23.78
N SER A 293 -11.12 18.30 -24.49
CA SER A 293 -9.78 18.45 -23.89
C SER A 293 -9.71 19.58 -22.86
N ALA A 294 -10.36 20.72 -23.15
CA ALA A 294 -10.38 21.87 -22.25
C ALA A 294 -11.11 21.55 -20.94
N PHE A 295 -12.26 20.87 -21.05
CA PHE A 295 -13.01 20.41 -19.88
C PHE A 295 -12.28 19.32 -19.09
N MET A 296 -11.55 18.42 -19.77
CA MET A 296 -10.70 17.44 -19.10
C MET A 296 -9.62 18.12 -18.26
N ASN A 297 -8.88 19.07 -18.85
CA ASN A 297 -7.82 19.80 -18.15
C ASN A 297 -8.38 20.60 -16.96
N GLU A 298 -9.46 21.35 -17.17
CA GLU A 298 -10.11 22.11 -16.09
C GLU A 298 -10.62 21.19 -14.97
N GLY A 299 -11.20 20.03 -15.32
CA GLY A 299 -11.59 19.00 -14.36
C GLY A 299 -10.41 18.48 -13.53
N GLY A 300 -9.27 18.21 -14.18
CA GLY A 300 -8.05 17.77 -13.52
C GLY A 300 -7.50 18.81 -12.54
N LYS A 301 -7.43 20.06 -12.98
CA LYS A 301 -7.01 21.19 -12.16
C LYS A 301 -7.92 21.40 -10.95
N LEU A 302 -9.24 21.44 -11.16
CA LEU A 302 -10.22 21.60 -10.08
C LEU A 302 -10.16 20.45 -9.07
N PHE A 303 -9.93 19.23 -9.55
CA PHE A 303 -9.74 18.07 -8.69
C PHE A 303 -8.50 18.23 -7.80
N GLY A 304 -7.36 18.64 -8.38
CA GLY A 304 -6.14 18.93 -7.62
C GLY A 304 -6.33 20.06 -6.60
N MET A 305 -7.21 21.02 -6.88
CA MET A 305 -7.61 22.07 -5.92
C MET A 305 -8.64 21.62 -4.87
N ARG A 306 -8.97 20.31 -4.82
CA ARG A 306 -10.02 19.71 -3.96
C ARG A 306 -11.42 20.27 -4.21
N LYS A 307 -11.66 20.87 -5.38
CA LYS A 307 -12.98 21.36 -5.83
C LYS A 307 -13.73 20.26 -6.56
N TYR A 308 -14.03 19.16 -5.86
CA TYR A 308 -14.50 17.93 -6.49
C TYR A 308 -15.86 18.06 -7.18
N LYS A 309 -16.76 18.93 -6.69
CA LYS A 309 -18.07 19.15 -7.32
C LYS A 309 -17.93 19.89 -8.65
N GLU A 310 -17.07 20.90 -8.69
CA GLU A 310 -16.76 21.65 -9.89
C GLU A 310 -15.98 20.78 -10.88
N ALA A 311 -15.02 19.98 -10.40
CA ALA A 311 -14.29 19.01 -11.21
C ALA A 311 -15.22 17.99 -11.87
N ARG A 312 -16.16 17.41 -11.09
CA ARG A 312 -17.20 16.50 -11.58
C ARG A 312 -18.02 17.15 -12.69
N THR A 313 -18.42 18.40 -12.51
CA THR A 313 -19.18 19.16 -13.52
C THR A 313 -18.37 19.35 -14.79
N ALA A 314 -17.07 19.68 -14.68
CA ALA A 314 -16.19 19.81 -15.83
C ALA A 314 -16.06 18.47 -16.59
N TYR A 315 -15.88 17.35 -15.91
CA TYR A 315 -15.82 16.03 -16.56
C TYR A 315 -17.15 15.62 -17.22
N GLU A 316 -18.30 15.95 -16.61
CA GLU A 316 -19.60 15.75 -17.28
C GLU A 316 -19.74 16.57 -18.55
N ASN A 317 -19.21 17.80 -18.56
CA ASN A 317 -19.18 18.63 -19.77
C ASN A 317 -18.24 18.04 -20.83
N ALA A 318 -17.09 17.48 -20.42
CA ALA A 318 -16.22 16.73 -21.33
C ALA A 318 -16.96 15.54 -21.97
N LEU A 319 -17.71 14.78 -21.18
CA LEU A 319 -18.48 13.62 -21.67
C LEU A 319 -19.60 14.01 -22.64
N LYS A 320 -20.19 15.20 -22.47
CA LYS A 320 -21.26 15.75 -23.33
C LYS A 320 -20.73 16.54 -24.53
N SER A 321 -19.41 16.74 -24.63
CA SER A 321 -18.82 17.52 -25.72
C SER A 321 -19.00 16.82 -27.06
N ARG A 322 -19.21 17.60 -28.12
CA ARG A 322 -19.49 17.06 -29.48
C ARG A 322 -18.31 16.30 -30.08
N ASP A 323 -17.11 16.64 -29.63
CA ASP A 323 -15.82 16.13 -30.07
C ASP A 323 -15.27 15.02 -29.14
N VAL A 324 -16.10 14.46 -28.26
CA VAL A 324 -15.69 13.35 -27.39
C VAL A 324 -15.40 12.09 -28.22
N ILE A 325 -14.16 11.63 -28.16
CA ILE A 325 -13.75 10.37 -28.77
C ILE A 325 -14.36 9.21 -27.97
N VAL A 326 -14.97 8.23 -28.65
CA VAL A 326 -15.67 7.08 -28.02
C VAL A 326 -14.77 6.38 -26.98
N ASN A 327 -13.50 6.24 -27.34
CA ASN A 327 -12.44 5.57 -26.59
C ASN A 327 -12.06 6.32 -25.30
N MET A 328 -12.39 7.61 -25.17
CA MET A 328 -12.11 8.39 -23.95
C MET A 328 -13.21 8.26 -22.89
N ARG A 329 -14.42 7.85 -23.28
CA ARG A 329 -15.57 7.79 -22.37
C ARG A 329 -15.33 6.97 -21.10
N PRO A 330 -14.62 5.83 -21.12
CA PRO A 330 -14.28 5.10 -19.90
C PRO A 330 -13.45 5.93 -18.91
N ALA A 331 -12.39 6.58 -19.38
CA ALA A 331 -11.52 7.41 -18.53
C ALA A 331 -12.26 8.64 -17.94
N ILE A 332 -13.13 9.28 -18.73
CA ILE A 332 -13.95 10.40 -18.24
C ILE A 332 -14.92 9.92 -17.15
N ARG A 333 -15.57 8.77 -17.35
CA ARG A 333 -16.47 8.17 -16.37
C ARG A 333 -15.75 7.78 -15.09
N GLU A 334 -14.53 7.25 -15.19
CA GLU A 334 -13.73 6.94 -14.00
C GLU A 334 -13.31 8.22 -13.26
N SER A 335 -12.97 9.29 -13.97
CA SER A 335 -12.68 10.59 -13.36
C SER A 335 -13.89 11.15 -12.60
N ILE A 336 -15.11 11.00 -13.16
CA ILE A 336 -16.37 11.34 -12.46
C ILE A 336 -16.54 10.46 -11.21
N ALA A 337 -16.34 9.15 -11.32
CA ALA A 337 -16.48 8.23 -10.19
C ALA A 337 -15.51 8.54 -9.05
N GLN A 338 -14.26 8.92 -9.36
CA GLN A 338 -13.30 9.38 -8.35
C GLN A 338 -13.77 10.68 -7.68
N CYS A 339 -14.35 11.63 -8.43
CA CYS A 339 -14.96 12.82 -7.84
C CYS A 339 -16.10 12.46 -6.88
N ASP A 340 -17.01 11.57 -7.29
CA ASP A 340 -18.15 11.13 -6.47
C ASP A 340 -17.67 10.50 -5.16
N THR A 341 -16.65 9.63 -5.22
CA THR A 341 -16.00 9.02 -4.06
C THR A 341 -15.40 10.08 -3.13
N CYS A 342 -14.63 11.04 -3.66
CA CYS A 342 -14.03 12.10 -2.85
C CYS A 342 -15.09 13.00 -2.20
N ILE A 343 -16.13 13.38 -2.94
CA ILE A 343 -17.27 14.18 -2.42
C ILE A 343 -17.95 13.46 -1.25
N GLN A 344 -18.20 12.15 -1.40
CA GLN A 344 -18.84 11.34 -0.38
C GLN A 344 -18.02 11.30 0.90
N TYR A 345 -16.75 10.86 0.82
CA TYR A 345 -15.91 10.69 1.99
C TYR A 345 -15.53 12.02 2.65
N GLU A 346 -15.30 13.09 1.87
CA GLU A 346 -15.05 14.42 2.44
C GLU A 346 -16.28 14.95 3.19
N SER A 347 -17.49 14.73 2.66
CA SER A 347 -18.74 15.07 3.35
C SER A 347 -18.91 14.26 4.64
N LEU A 348 -18.59 12.96 4.64
CA LEU A 348 -18.69 12.11 5.83
C LEU A 348 -17.66 12.52 6.89
N ALA A 349 -16.41 12.77 6.50
CA ALA A 349 -15.36 13.30 7.37
C ALA A 349 -15.79 14.65 7.99
N ALA A 350 -16.30 15.58 7.17
CA ALA A 350 -16.78 16.87 7.64
C ALA A 350 -17.95 16.74 8.64
N ARG A 351 -18.89 15.81 8.41
CA ARG A 351 -19.98 15.51 9.35
C ARG A 351 -19.46 14.97 10.67
N ALA A 352 -18.50 14.05 10.64
CA ALA A 352 -17.88 13.49 11.83
C ALA A 352 -17.16 14.58 12.65
N ILE A 353 -16.35 15.42 11.99
CA ILE A 353 -15.65 16.56 12.63
C ILE A 353 -16.64 17.58 13.19
N LYS A 354 -17.70 17.91 12.45
CA LYS A 354 -18.77 18.80 12.93
C LYS A 354 -19.42 18.23 14.18
N LYS A 355 -19.67 16.92 14.23
CA LYS A 355 -20.28 16.28 15.38
C LYS A 355 -19.38 16.33 16.62
N ILE A 356 -18.07 16.15 16.45
CA ILE A 356 -17.09 16.37 17.53
C ILE A 356 -17.18 17.82 18.05
N ALA A 357 -17.28 18.81 17.17
CA ALA A 357 -17.39 20.21 17.57
C ALA A 357 -18.71 20.53 18.30
N GLU A 358 -19.82 19.95 17.86
CA GLU A 358 -21.13 20.04 18.55
C GLU A 358 -21.09 19.42 19.94
N LEU A 359 -20.51 18.23 20.05
CA LEU A 359 -20.31 17.50 21.30
C LEU A 359 -19.45 18.31 22.29
N LYS A 360 -18.35 18.90 21.82
CA LYS A 360 -17.52 19.79 22.66
C LYS A 360 -18.28 21.02 23.15
N LYS A 361 -19.21 21.56 22.35
CA LYS A 361 -20.02 22.74 22.71
C LYS A 361 -21.16 22.44 23.68
N SER A 362 -21.74 21.24 23.64
CA SER A 362 -22.86 20.87 24.51
C SER A 362 -22.44 20.58 25.96
N GLY A 363 -21.14 20.43 26.23
CA GLY A 363 -20.58 20.25 27.58
C GLY A 363 -20.83 18.87 28.22
N ASN A 364 -21.70 18.05 27.62
CA ASN A 364 -22.09 16.73 28.13
C ASN A 364 -21.57 15.57 27.27
N ALA A 365 -20.62 15.84 26.36
CA ALA A 365 -20.09 14.82 25.46
C ALA A 365 -19.28 13.77 26.21
N THR A 366 -19.60 12.50 25.97
CA THR A 366 -18.77 11.40 26.46
C THR A 366 -17.54 11.23 25.57
N GLN A 367 -16.42 10.82 26.16
CA GLN A 367 -15.19 10.56 25.41
C GLN A 367 -15.37 9.42 24.39
N ASP A 368 -16.27 8.47 24.63
CA ASP A 368 -16.64 7.41 23.68
C ASP A 368 -17.28 7.97 22.40
N GLU A 369 -18.21 8.93 22.55
CA GLU A 369 -18.81 9.60 21.40
C GLU A 369 -17.78 10.40 20.62
N VAL A 370 -16.86 11.09 21.30
CA VAL A 370 -15.78 11.85 20.66
C VAL A 370 -14.82 10.91 19.93
N ALA A 371 -14.42 9.79 20.54
CA ALA A 371 -13.53 8.81 19.95
C ALA A 371 -14.14 8.17 18.70
N ARG A 372 -15.41 7.75 18.77
CA ARG A 372 -16.12 7.18 17.63
C ARG A 372 -16.13 8.11 16.42
N TYR A 373 -16.44 9.39 16.61
CA TYR A 373 -16.46 10.35 15.50
C TYR A 373 -15.05 10.73 15.05
N ALA A 374 -14.05 10.75 15.93
CA ALA A 374 -12.66 11.01 15.56
C ALA A 374 -12.08 9.86 14.72
N SER A 375 -12.29 8.61 15.12
CA SER A 375 -11.88 7.43 14.34
C SER A 375 -12.57 7.38 12.98
N ALA A 376 -13.89 7.65 12.92
CA ALA A 376 -14.59 7.74 11.64
C ALA A 376 -14.04 8.87 10.75
N ALA A 377 -13.69 10.03 11.34
CA ALA A 377 -13.07 11.11 10.59
C ALA A 377 -11.69 10.71 10.03
N VAL A 378 -10.87 10.01 10.81
CA VAL A 378 -9.58 9.47 10.36
C VAL A 378 -9.77 8.53 9.18
N GLU A 379 -10.64 7.53 9.30
CA GLU A 379 -10.90 6.54 8.25
C GLU A 379 -11.37 7.20 6.94
N PHE A 380 -12.34 8.11 7.01
CA PHE A 380 -12.84 8.81 5.83
C PHE A 380 -11.79 9.74 5.20
N MET A 381 -10.98 10.44 6.01
CA MET A 381 -9.91 11.29 5.49
C MET A 381 -8.77 10.48 4.87
N GLN A 382 -8.43 9.32 5.46
CA GLN A 382 -7.47 8.38 4.88
C GLN A 382 -7.95 7.92 3.51
N MET A 383 -9.23 7.56 3.39
CA MET A 383 -9.82 7.16 2.11
C MET A 383 -9.73 8.27 1.06
N VAL A 384 -10.05 9.52 1.39
CA VAL A 384 -9.88 10.64 0.44
C VAL A 384 -8.40 10.83 0.08
N ASN A 385 -7.50 10.76 1.06
CA ASN A 385 -6.06 10.93 0.86
C ASN A 385 -5.47 9.82 -0.01
N THR A 386 -6.06 8.63 -0.04
CA THR A 386 -5.68 7.56 -0.97
C THR A 386 -5.96 7.93 -2.43
N TYR A 387 -7.08 8.61 -2.73
CA TYR A 387 -7.45 9.01 -4.09
C TYR A 387 -6.88 10.37 -4.53
N ASN A 388 -6.64 11.25 -3.57
CA ASN A 388 -6.04 12.56 -3.77
C ASN A 388 -5.07 12.89 -2.62
N PRO A 389 -3.83 12.36 -2.67
CA PRO A 389 -2.83 12.61 -1.64
C PRO A 389 -2.54 14.11 -1.50
N ASP A 390 -2.76 14.65 -0.31
CA ASP A 390 -2.61 16.08 -0.05
C ASP A 390 -2.26 16.33 1.42
N GLU A 391 -1.31 17.25 1.66
CA GLU A 391 -0.89 17.67 3.01
C GLU A 391 -2.09 18.14 3.87
N PHE A 392 -3.13 18.65 3.22
CA PHE A 392 -4.39 19.04 3.85
C PHE A 392 -5.04 17.89 4.63
N TYR A 393 -5.04 16.67 4.05
CA TYR A 393 -5.67 15.50 4.68
C TYR A 393 -4.73 14.87 5.70
N THR A 394 -3.44 14.71 5.39
CA THR A 394 -2.46 14.13 6.33
C THR A 394 -2.40 14.91 7.64
N THR A 395 -2.31 16.25 7.56
CA THR A 395 -2.28 17.11 8.76
C THR A 395 -3.53 16.96 9.63
N ARG A 396 -4.69 16.69 9.03
CA ARG A 396 -5.95 16.52 9.76
C ARG A 396 -6.11 15.14 10.35
N ILE A 397 -5.64 14.12 9.64
CA ILE A 397 -5.55 12.75 10.14
C ILE A 397 -4.70 12.75 11.41
N GLU A 398 -3.49 13.30 11.36
CA GLU A 398 -2.61 13.39 12.53
C GLU A 398 -3.26 14.13 13.71
N LYS A 399 -3.98 15.23 13.46
CA LYS A 399 -4.69 15.97 14.51
C LYS A 399 -5.78 15.14 15.17
N MET A 400 -6.52 14.33 14.39
CA MET A 400 -7.57 13.47 14.93
C MET A 400 -6.99 12.25 15.64
N GLU A 401 -5.87 11.70 15.15
CA GLU A 401 -5.14 10.63 15.83
C GLU A 401 -4.57 11.09 17.17
N ARG A 402 -3.94 12.27 17.22
CA ARG A 402 -3.50 12.85 18.51
C ARG A 402 -4.67 13.07 19.46
N LEU A 403 -5.81 13.54 18.97
CA LEU A 403 -7.02 13.66 19.80
C LEU A 403 -7.44 12.30 20.40
N LEU A 404 -7.26 11.20 19.68
CA LEU A 404 -7.54 9.84 20.16
C LEU A 404 -6.50 9.39 21.20
N THR A 405 -5.21 9.66 20.96
CA THR A 405 -4.11 9.29 21.86
C THR A 405 -4.15 10.07 23.18
N ASP A 406 -4.54 11.34 23.14
CA ASP A 406 -4.57 12.25 24.30
C ASP A 406 -5.80 12.07 25.22
N MET A 407 -6.66 11.07 24.99
CA MET A 407 -7.83 10.80 25.83
C MET A 407 -7.52 9.77 26.96
N PRO A 408 -7.35 10.20 28.24
CA PRO A 408 -6.99 9.30 29.35
C PRO A 408 -8.16 8.40 29.81
N LEU A 409 -7.85 7.21 30.33
CA LEU A 409 -8.84 6.30 30.95
C LEU A 409 -9.14 6.74 32.38
N LYS A 410 -10.37 7.19 32.65
CA LYS A 410 -10.84 7.52 33.99
C LYS A 410 -11.36 6.28 34.69
N ILE A 411 -10.90 6.05 35.92
CA ILE A 411 -11.44 5.00 36.80
C ILE A 411 -11.90 5.62 38.10
N LYS A 412 -13.20 5.46 38.40
CA LYS A 412 -13.82 5.82 39.66
C LYS A 412 -13.91 4.59 40.55
N PHE A 413 -13.24 4.65 41.69
CA PHE A 413 -13.34 3.64 42.73
C PHE A 413 -14.30 4.08 43.82
N THR A 414 -15.12 3.13 44.26
CA THR A 414 -15.90 3.25 45.50
C THR A 414 -15.43 2.17 46.46
N THR A 415 -14.76 2.56 47.53
CA THR A 415 -14.18 1.66 48.54
C THR A 415 -15.16 1.44 49.69
N VAL A 416 -15.57 0.18 49.88
CA VAL A 416 -16.55 -0.21 50.91
C VAL A 416 -16.04 -1.38 51.73
N GLU A 417 -16.42 -1.41 53.01
CA GLU A 417 -16.20 -2.56 53.88
C GLU A 417 -17.01 -3.76 53.37
N TRP A 418 -16.41 -4.94 53.44
CA TRP A 418 -17.11 -6.19 53.21
C TRP A 418 -17.18 -6.98 54.51
N LYS A 419 -18.36 -6.97 55.14
CA LYS A 419 -18.70 -7.80 56.29
C LYS A 419 -19.15 -9.16 55.79
N THR A 420 -19.04 -10.20 56.61
CA THR A 420 -19.13 -11.62 56.23
C THR A 420 -20.26 -11.99 55.25
N LEU A 421 -21.38 -11.25 55.22
CA LEU A 421 -22.51 -11.46 54.30
C LEU A 421 -23.11 -10.18 53.67
N HIS A 422 -22.57 -8.98 53.91
CA HIS A 422 -23.13 -7.73 53.36
C HIS A 422 -22.09 -6.59 53.28
N GLU A 423 -22.36 -5.57 52.46
CA GLU A 423 -21.55 -4.35 52.40
C GLU A 423 -21.72 -3.52 53.67
N GLY A 424 -20.60 -3.10 54.26
CA GLY A 424 -20.54 -2.21 55.42
C GLY A 424 -20.40 -0.75 55.00
N ASN A 425 -19.69 0.04 55.82
CA ASN A 425 -19.56 1.47 55.61
C ASN A 425 -18.58 1.79 54.45
N PHE A 426 -18.68 3.00 53.91
CA PHE A 426 -17.65 3.53 53.01
C PHE A 426 -16.33 3.71 53.77
N ILE A 427 -15.22 3.42 53.12
CA ILE A 427 -13.88 3.52 53.72
C ILE A 427 -13.21 4.80 53.21
N PRO A 428 -13.05 5.84 54.04
CA PRO A 428 -12.32 7.04 53.67
C PRO A 428 -10.79 6.83 53.75
N ASN A 429 -10.03 7.76 53.17
CA ASN A 429 -8.57 7.82 53.25
C ASN A 429 -7.84 6.59 52.69
N VAL A 430 -8.45 5.86 51.76
CA VAL A 430 -7.78 4.76 51.04
C VAL A 430 -6.88 5.35 49.97
N GLU A 431 -5.57 5.14 50.10
CA GLU A 431 -4.60 5.52 49.09
C GLU A 431 -4.62 4.53 47.92
N VAL A 432 -4.65 5.07 46.69
CA VAL A 432 -4.58 4.28 45.45
C VAL A 432 -3.20 4.46 44.82
N TRP A 433 -2.51 3.36 44.56
CA TRP A 433 -1.17 3.35 43.98
C TRP A 433 -1.11 2.53 42.71
N ALA A 434 -0.56 3.08 41.64
CA ALA A 434 -0.26 2.38 40.40
C ALA A 434 1.12 1.73 40.48
N TYR A 435 1.22 0.47 40.04
CA TYR A 435 2.48 -0.28 39.96
C TYR A 435 2.90 -0.50 38.51
N HIS A 436 4.10 -0.04 38.15
CA HIS A 436 4.68 -0.12 36.79
C HIS A 436 5.90 -1.06 36.70
N GLY A 437 6.16 -1.89 37.72
CA GLY A 437 7.25 -2.86 37.65
C GLY A 437 6.95 -4.04 36.71
N THR A 438 7.96 -4.83 36.38
CA THR A 438 7.89 -5.85 35.31
C THR A 438 7.38 -7.22 35.76
N THR A 439 7.28 -7.47 37.06
CA THR A 439 6.86 -8.76 37.62
C THR A 439 5.49 -8.66 38.32
N PRO A 440 4.57 -9.63 38.09
CA PRO A 440 3.30 -9.68 38.82
C PRO A 440 3.48 -9.86 40.33
N ILE A 441 2.73 -9.09 41.12
CA ILE A 441 2.83 -9.11 42.58
C ILE A 441 1.75 -10.03 43.19
N SER A 442 2.13 -10.86 44.16
CA SER A 442 1.19 -11.66 44.95
C SER A 442 0.43 -10.80 45.96
N SER A 443 -0.85 -11.10 46.18
CA SER A 443 -1.69 -10.46 47.21
C SER A 443 -1.14 -10.61 48.65
N ASN A 444 -0.22 -11.55 48.88
CA ASN A 444 0.45 -11.76 50.18
C ASN A 444 1.71 -10.92 50.37
N THR A 445 2.21 -10.26 49.32
CA THR A 445 3.40 -9.40 49.38
C THR A 445 3.21 -8.21 50.32
N PHE A 446 1.97 -7.72 50.43
CA PHE A 446 1.59 -6.56 51.25
C PHE A 446 0.86 -6.93 52.55
N SER A 447 1.37 -7.97 53.25
CA SER A 447 0.71 -8.51 54.43
C SER A 447 0.64 -7.55 55.64
N SER A 448 1.37 -6.43 55.61
CA SER A 448 1.30 -5.35 56.60
C SER A 448 1.79 -4.01 56.04
N ASP A 449 1.34 -2.90 56.64
CA ASP A 449 1.79 -1.55 56.30
C ASP A 449 3.31 -1.39 56.38
N ARG A 450 3.93 -2.00 57.41
CA ARG A 450 5.38 -2.01 57.59
C ARG A 450 6.13 -2.65 56.42
N LYS A 451 5.61 -3.76 55.86
CA LYS A 451 6.22 -4.41 54.69
C LYS A 451 6.07 -3.55 53.43
N PHE A 452 4.91 -2.93 53.24
CA PHE A 452 4.68 -2.02 52.11
C PHE A 452 5.65 -0.83 52.12
N ARG A 453 5.85 -0.17 53.27
CA ARG A 453 6.84 0.92 53.39
C ARG A 453 8.27 0.48 53.10
N ASN A 454 8.65 -0.70 53.57
CA ASN A 454 9.97 -1.27 53.27
C ASN A 454 10.16 -1.52 51.76
N ILE A 455 9.11 -1.97 51.05
CA ILE A 455 9.14 -2.15 49.59
C ILE A 455 9.26 -0.79 48.90
N LEU A 456 8.44 0.20 49.27
CA LEU A 456 8.55 1.56 48.71
C LEU A 456 9.93 2.17 48.92
N SER A 457 10.60 1.90 50.04
CA SER A 457 11.96 2.42 50.29
C SER A 457 13.04 1.79 49.38
N LYS A 458 12.79 0.59 48.84
CA LYS A 458 13.75 -0.16 48.01
C LYS A 458 13.44 -0.06 46.51
N GLU A 459 12.15 -0.06 46.17
CA GLU A 459 11.64 -0.17 44.80
C GLU A 459 10.62 0.93 44.47
N GLY A 460 10.67 2.06 45.18
CA GLY A 460 9.67 3.14 45.09
C GLY A 460 9.47 3.73 43.69
N PHE A 461 10.48 3.65 42.82
CA PHE A 461 10.37 4.11 41.42
C PHE A 461 9.33 3.32 40.60
N ASN A 462 8.97 2.11 41.03
CA ASN A 462 7.93 1.30 40.39
C ASN A 462 6.51 1.65 40.83
N TYR A 463 6.34 2.54 41.82
CA TYR A 463 5.05 2.84 42.43
C TYR A 463 4.73 4.32 42.37
N LYS A 464 3.52 4.66 41.94
CA LYS A 464 3.03 6.05 41.88
C LYS A 464 1.71 6.18 42.61
N GLN A 465 1.62 7.09 43.58
CA GLN A 465 0.35 7.40 44.22
C GLN A 465 -0.54 8.18 43.25
N MET A 466 -1.74 7.67 43.02
CA MET A 466 -2.68 8.21 42.04
C MET A 466 -3.79 9.03 42.69
N GLY A 467 -4.14 8.73 43.94
CA GLY A 467 -5.20 9.45 44.67
C GLY A 467 -5.45 8.90 46.06
N ILE A 468 -6.37 9.54 46.78
CA ILE A 468 -6.84 9.17 48.13
C ILE A 468 -8.36 9.29 48.14
N SER A 469 -9.05 8.32 48.74
CA SER A 469 -10.51 8.34 48.84
C SER A 469 -11.04 9.40 49.82
N ASP A 470 -12.15 10.03 49.43
CA ASP A 470 -12.83 11.04 50.23
C ASP A 470 -13.65 10.43 51.39
N THR A 471 -14.39 11.28 52.11
CA THR A 471 -15.26 10.85 53.23
C THR A 471 -16.39 9.88 52.82
N LYS A 472 -16.66 9.74 51.52
CA LYS A 472 -17.64 8.80 50.94
C LYS A 472 -16.96 7.57 50.33
N GLY A 473 -15.65 7.41 50.54
CA GLY A 473 -14.87 6.31 49.98
C GLY A 473 -14.73 6.38 48.46
N ILE A 474 -14.84 7.57 47.86
CA ILE A 474 -14.72 7.75 46.42
C ILE A 474 -13.32 8.27 46.08
N VAL A 475 -12.68 7.65 45.09
CA VAL A 475 -11.43 8.15 44.49
C VAL A 475 -11.49 7.98 42.98
N GLU A 476 -11.18 9.05 42.26
CA GLU A 476 -11.13 9.07 40.80
C GLU A 476 -9.66 9.19 40.38
N ILE A 477 -9.22 8.31 39.47
CA ILE A 477 -7.87 8.32 38.93
C ILE A 477 -7.90 8.37 37.40
N GLU A 478 -6.84 8.92 36.82
CA GLU A 478 -6.62 8.96 35.38
C GLU A 478 -5.43 8.08 35.03
N LEU A 479 -5.64 7.13 34.10
CA LEU A 479 -4.62 6.24 33.59
C LEU A 479 -4.28 6.60 32.15
N ASP A 480 -2.99 6.66 31.86
CA ASP A 480 -2.47 6.76 30.50
C ASP A 480 -2.62 5.41 29.80
N ARG A 481 -3.29 5.40 28.66
CA ARG A 481 -3.56 4.18 27.88
C ARG A 481 -2.34 3.67 27.13
N THR A 482 -1.37 4.55 26.87
CA THR A 482 -0.10 4.19 26.23
C THR A 482 0.91 3.62 27.24
N ASN A 483 0.64 3.78 28.54
CA ASN A 483 1.50 3.32 29.62
C ASN A 483 0.67 2.86 30.84
N LEU A 484 -0.12 1.80 30.64
CA LEU A 484 -0.95 1.25 31.71
C LEU A 484 -0.08 0.58 32.81
N PRO A 485 -0.43 0.74 34.09
CA PRO A 485 0.24 0.02 35.16
C PRO A 485 -0.03 -1.49 35.06
N MET A 486 0.87 -2.31 35.60
CA MET A 486 0.67 -3.75 35.75
C MET A 486 -0.42 -4.08 36.76
N GLY A 487 -0.61 -3.23 37.77
CA GLY A 487 -1.70 -3.36 38.72
C GLY A 487 -1.87 -2.15 39.62
N ILE A 488 -2.93 -2.18 40.41
CA ILE A 488 -3.34 -1.10 41.32
C ILE A 488 -3.41 -1.65 42.74
N LEU A 489 -2.83 -0.91 43.68
CA LEU A 489 -2.90 -1.17 45.10
C LEU A 489 -3.85 -0.20 45.79
N PHE A 490 -4.58 -0.74 46.76
CA PHE A 490 -5.50 0.00 47.63
C PHE A 490 -5.02 -0.17 49.06
N ARG A 491 -4.48 0.90 49.63
CA ARG A 491 -3.90 0.93 50.97
C ARG A 491 -4.83 1.72 51.90
N PRO A 492 -5.51 1.08 52.85
CA PRO A 492 -6.34 1.77 53.82
C PRO A 492 -5.47 2.46 54.90
N ASP A 493 -6.10 3.26 55.75
CA ASP A 493 -5.39 3.99 56.81
C ASP A 493 -4.64 3.05 57.78
N LYS A 494 -3.57 3.56 58.38
CA LYS A 494 -2.59 2.81 59.19
C LYS A 494 -3.21 2.12 60.40
N ASP A 495 -4.28 2.69 60.93
CA ASP A 495 -5.00 2.21 62.12
C ASP A 495 -6.23 1.35 61.77
N SER A 496 -6.44 1.05 60.47
CA SER A 496 -7.57 0.21 60.04
C SER A 496 -7.25 -1.29 60.16
N ASN A 497 -8.24 -2.08 60.57
CA ASN A 497 -8.16 -3.56 60.57
C ASN A 497 -8.31 -4.16 59.15
N ILE A 498 -8.09 -3.36 58.11
CA ILE A 498 -8.34 -3.71 56.71
C ILE A 498 -7.00 -4.02 56.03
N LYS A 499 -6.93 -5.13 55.29
CA LYS A 499 -5.71 -5.51 54.56
C LYS A 499 -5.55 -4.67 53.27
N ILE A 500 -4.29 -4.38 52.92
CA ILE A 500 -3.94 -3.83 51.61
C ILE A 500 -4.38 -4.82 50.52
N LYS A 501 -5.00 -4.31 49.46
CA LYS A 501 -5.46 -5.13 48.32
C LYS A 501 -4.72 -4.72 47.06
N TYR A 502 -4.18 -5.71 46.36
CA TYR A 502 -3.62 -5.55 45.01
C TYR A 502 -4.59 -6.18 44.00
N MET A 503 -4.71 -5.54 42.84
CA MET A 503 -5.44 -6.06 41.70
C MET A 503 -4.65 -5.80 40.43
N SER A 504 -4.50 -6.80 39.58
CA SER A 504 -3.89 -6.57 38.25
C SER A 504 -4.80 -5.69 37.40
N THR A 505 -4.22 -4.92 36.49
CA THR A 505 -5.02 -4.06 35.59
C THR A 505 -5.96 -4.89 34.73
N ALA A 506 -5.54 -6.09 34.30
CA ALA A 506 -6.40 -7.03 33.57
C ALA A 506 -7.61 -7.50 34.40
N GLU A 507 -7.40 -7.84 35.68
CA GLU A 507 -8.49 -8.24 36.58
C GLU A 507 -9.45 -7.07 36.85
N LEU A 508 -8.91 -5.89 37.07
CA LEU A 508 -9.68 -4.68 37.32
C LEU A 508 -10.58 -4.34 36.13
N LEU A 509 -10.02 -4.31 34.93
CA LEU A 509 -10.78 -3.99 33.71
C LEU A 509 -11.88 -5.01 33.40
N ARG A 510 -11.67 -6.28 33.79
CA ARG A 510 -12.67 -7.34 33.65
C ARG A 510 -13.86 -7.16 34.60
N GLN A 511 -13.61 -6.69 35.81
CA GLN A 511 -14.63 -6.55 36.85
C GLN A 511 -15.26 -5.15 36.91
N ALA A 512 -14.64 -4.14 36.30
CA ALA A 512 -15.16 -2.78 36.27
C ALA A 512 -16.34 -2.64 35.30
N HIS A 513 -17.38 -1.96 35.76
CA HIS A 513 -18.57 -1.64 34.97
C HIS A 513 -18.49 -0.21 34.43
N GLY A 514 -19.34 0.16 33.49
CA GLY A 514 -19.31 1.48 32.85
C GLY A 514 -18.62 1.48 31.48
N THR A 515 -18.34 2.67 30.96
CA THR A 515 -17.93 2.88 29.57
C THR A 515 -16.46 2.54 29.35
N TYR A 516 -16.00 2.57 28.10
CA TYR A 516 -14.58 2.37 27.77
C TYR A 516 -13.68 3.44 28.38
N MET A 517 -14.19 4.64 28.63
CA MET A 517 -13.44 5.81 29.07
C MET A 517 -13.62 6.14 30.55
N GLU A 518 -14.78 5.84 31.13
CA GLU A 518 -15.04 5.96 32.57
C GLU A 518 -15.49 4.61 33.11
N LYS A 519 -14.57 3.96 33.83
CA LYS A 519 -14.82 2.71 34.52
C LYS A 519 -15.17 2.98 35.97
N GLN A 520 -16.24 2.37 36.43
CA GLN A 520 -16.65 2.37 37.83
C GLN A 520 -16.32 1.02 38.42
N PHE A 521 -15.67 1.05 39.58
CA PHE A 521 -15.25 -0.16 40.27
C PHE A 521 -15.59 -0.05 41.76
N ARG A 522 -16.47 -0.95 42.22
CA ARG A 522 -16.85 -1.03 43.63
C ARG A 522 -15.92 -2.01 44.34
N LEU A 523 -14.91 -1.47 45.02
CA LEU A 523 -13.90 -2.26 45.71
C LEU A 523 -14.40 -2.68 47.10
N LYS A 524 -14.66 -3.97 47.22
CA LYS A 524 -14.93 -4.64 48.51
C LYS A 524 -13.62 -4.99 49.20
N MET A 525 -13.41 -4.47 50.41
CA MET A 525 -12.24 -4.74 51.24
C MET A 525 -12.65 -5.41 52.56
N TYR A 526 -12.01 -6.52 52.90
CA TYR A 526 -12.34 -7.29 54.09
C TYR A 526 -11.76 -6.64 55.35
N THR A 527 -12.62 -6.34 56.31
CA THR A 527 -12.25 -6.04 57.70
C THR A 527 -11.97 -7.35 58.43
N LYS A 528 -10.82 -7.45 59.11
CA LYS A 528 -10.54 -8.61 59.97
C LYS A 528 -11.47 -8.67 61.17
#